data_AF-A0A8S3QBB8-F1
#
_entry.id   AF-A0A8S3QBB8-F1
#
_cell.length_a   1.000
_cell.length_b   1.000
_cell.length_c   1.000
_cell.angle_alpha   90.00
_cell.angle_beta   90.00
_cell.angle_gamma   90.00
#
_symmetry.space_group_name_H-M   'P 1'
#
loop_
_entity.id
_entity.type
_entity.pdbx_description
1 polymer ?
#
loop_
_entity_poly.entity_id
_entity_poly.type
_entity_poly.pdbx_seq_one_letter_code
_entity_poly.pdbx_strand_id
1 'polypeptide(L)'
;MAENEELDVHDREVSLSDVMQAQAIIANFPKTQGEFNASLRKDISDLRREVHGATVSVPSKVKKLKTESQYNWKYEGNKVQFLLNTKFLEDLTQSIWAIDNSKVDYARDTIKEVIDKIKRRNKLIKIADSSEGGWETVRQYETNPVASDSDDESNLNKAENKALRKRNSKGKKAAAKPNFNYESSAPSQFNATFPAKNQPFRDPQSWYNGQALYHGQR
;
A
#
# COMPACT_ATOMS: atom_id res chain seq x y z
N MET A 1 78.19 43.60 -22.99
CA MET A 1 78.63 42.22 -23.29
C MET A 1 78.99 41.59 -21.97
N ALA A 2 78.48 40.47 -21.50
CA ALA A 2 77.24 39.72 -21.70
C ALA A 2 77.13 38.92 -20.39
N GLU A 3 75.99 38.98 -19.71
CA GLU A 3 75.71 38.15 -18.54
C GLU A 3 75.63 36.69 -19.00
N ASN A 4 76.55 35.85 -18.51
CA ASN A 4 76.41 34.41 -18.60
C ASN A 4 75.96 33.92 -17.22
N GLU A 5 74.65 33.82 -17.04
CA GLU A 5 74.02 32.96 -16.03
C GLU A 5 74.40 31.51 -16.36
N GLU A 6 75.38 30.98 -15.63
CA GLU A 6 75.70 29.56 -15.63
C GLU A 6 74.56 28.83 -14.90
N LEU A 7 73.67 28.22 -15.67
CA LEU A 7 72.63 27.33 -15.18
C LEU A 7 73.28 26.13 -14.48
N ASP A 8 73.33 26.19 -13.15
CA ASP A 8 73.70 25.09 -12.28
C ASP A 8 72.61 24.01 -12.34
N VAL A 9 72.70 23.15 -13.35
CA VAL A 9 71.95 21.90 -13.42
C VAL A 9 72.67 20.93 -12.48
N HIS A 10 72.37 21.04 -11.18
CA HIS A 10 72.67 19.98 -10.22
C HIS A 10 72.03 18.68 -10.73
N ASP A 11 72.85 17.79 -11.27
CA ASP A 11 72.52 16.39 -11.50
C ASP A 11 72.05 15.80 -10.17
N ARG A 12 70.72 15.68 -10.02
CA ARG A 12 70.14 14.94 -8.90
C ARG A 12 70.44 13.47 -9.15
N GLU A 13 71.49 12.94 -8.52
CA GLU A 13 71.69 11.51 -8.42
C GLU A 13 70.44 10.88 -7.80
N VAL A 14 69.67 10.15 -8.61
CA VAL A 14 68.50 9.40 -8.15
C VAL A 14 69.01 8.29 -7.24
N SER A 15 68.63 8.31 -5.96
CA SER A 15 69.13 7.34 -5.01
C SER A 15 68.61 5.94 -5.34
N LEU A 16 69.40 4.90 -5.05
CA LEU A 16 68.96 3.51 -5.17
C LEU A 16 67.65 3.23 -4.41
N SER A 17 67.42 3.96 -3.30
CA SER A 17 66.17 3.92 -2.54
C SER A 17 64.98 4.37 -3.39
N ASP A 18 65.13 5.46 -4.15
CA ASP A 18 64.06 6.00 -4.99
C ASP A 18 63.71 5.04 -6.14
N VAL A 19 64.72 4.37 -6.72
CA VAL A 19 64.53 3.35 -7.76
C VAL A 19 63.79 2.13 -7.19
N MET A 20 64.17 1.67 -6.00
CA MET A 20 63.50 0.54 -5.34
C MET A 20 62.04 0.87 -4.95
N GLN A 21 61.77 2.09 -4.49
CA GLN A 21 60.40 2.55 -4.20
C GLN A 21 59.57 2.63 -5.47
N ALA A 22 60.11 3.18 -6.56
CA ALA A 22 59.43 3.24 -7.85
C ALA A 22 59.09 1.83 -8.39
N GLN A 23 60.02 0.88 -8.29
CA GLN A 23 59.77 -0.51 -8.68
C GLN A 23 58.71 -1.18 -7.81
N ALA A 24 58.67 -0.91 -6.50
CA ALA A 24 57.61 -1.41 -5.62
C ALA A 24 56.24 -0.85 -6.00
N ILE A 25 56.16 0.44 -6.38
CA ILE A 25 54.91 1.07 -6.85
C ILE A 25 54.45 0.43 -8.18
N ILE A 26 55.35 0.26 -9.14
CA ILE A 26 55.05 -0.37 -10.44
C ILE A 26 54.59 -1.82 -10.25
N ALA A 27 55.23 -2.57 -9.37
CA ALA A 27 54.84 -3.95 -9.07
C ALA A 27 53.47 -4.06 -8.40
N ASN A 28 53.09 -3.08 -7.58
CA ASN A 28 51.80 -3.05 -6.89
C ASN A 28 50.65 -2.47 -7.74
N PHE A 29 50.97 -1.70 -8.78
CA PHE A 29 49.97 -1.02 -9.63
C PHE A 29 48.90 -1.97 -10.23
N PRO A 30 49.24 -3.15 -10.80
CA PRO A 30 48.24 -4.07 -11.35
C PRO A 30 47.29 -4.58 -10.27
N LYS A 31 47.80 -4.79 -9.05
CA LYS A 31 47.01 -5.25 -7.90
C LYS A 31 46.03 -4.17 -7.45
N THR A 32 46.51 -2.94 -7.25
CA THR A 32 45.66 -1.80 -6.85
C THR A 32 44.61 -1.49 -7.92
N GLN A 33 44.97 -1.62 -9.21
CA GLN A 33 44.03 -1.45 -10.31
C GLN A 33 42.98 -2.57 -10.33
N GLY A 34 43.38 -3.82 -10.02
CA GLY A 34 42.47 -4.95 -9.88
C GLY A 34 41.46 -4.76 -8.75
N GLU A 35 41.93 -4.33 -7.57
CA GLU A 35 41.09 -4.02 -6.40
C GLU A 35 40.10 -2.88 -6.68
N PHE A 36 40.56 -1.80 -7.33
CA PHE A 36 39.70 -0.69 -7.75
C PHE A 36 38.63 -1.15 -8.75
N ASN A 37 39.01 -1.92 -9.77
CA ASN A 37 38.07 -2.46 -10.74
C ASN A 37 37.05 -3.41 -10.10
N ALA A 38 37.45 -4.19 -9.10
CA ALA A 38 36.54 -5.05 -8.36
C ALA A 38 35.53 -4.23 -7.54
N SER A 39 35.98 -3.16 -6.87
CA SER A 39 35.09 -2.24 -6.17
C SER A 39 34.09 -1.58 -7.11
N LEU A 40 34.55 -1.06 -8.26
CA LEU A 40 33.66 -0.46 -9.25
C LEU A 40 32.62 -1.45 -9.78
N ARG A 41 33.00 -2.69 -10.06
CA ARG A 41 32.05 -3.71 -10.52
C ARG A 41 31.00 -4.04 -9.45
N LYS A 42 31.41 -4.07 -8.19
CA LYS A 42 30.51 -4.25 -7.05
C LYS A 42 29.52 -3.08 -6.95
N ASP A 43 30.01 -1.85 -6.95
CA ASP A 43 29.18 -0.65 -6.83
C ASP A 43 28.20 -0.52 -8.02
N ILE A 44 28.65 -0.83 -9.24
CA ILE A 44 27.78 -0.87 -10.44
C ILE A 44 26.70 -1.95 -10.29
N SER A 45 27.04 -3.11 -9.73
CA SER A 45 26.08 -4.20 -9.52
C SER A 45 25.06 -3.86 -8.44
N ASP A 46 25.50 -3.22 -7.36
CA ASP A 46 24.63 -2.73 -6.29
C ASP A 46 23.68 -1.65 -6.80
N LEU A 47 24.18 -0.68 -7.58
CA LEU A 47 23.36 0.36 -8.20
C LEU A 47 22.38 -0.20 -9.22
N ARG A 48 22.79 -1.17 -10.04
CA ARG A 48 21.90 -1.85 -10.98
C ARG A 48 20.75 -2.57 -10.27
N ARG A 49 21.02 -3.18 -9.12
CA ARG A 49 20.04 -3.88 -8.29
C ARG A 49 19.06 -2.90 -7.63
N GLU A 50 19.56 -1.76 -7.15
CA GLU A 50 18.74 -0.68 -6.60
C GLU A 50 17.85 -0.03 -7.67
N VAL A 51 18.42 0.28 -8.84
CA VAL A 51 17.65 0.78 -9.99
C VAL A 51 16.58 -0.24 -10.37
N HIS A 52 16.88 -1.53 -10.50
CA HIS A 52 15.84 -2.54 -10.77
C HIS A 52 14.72 -2.55 -9.73
N GLY A 53 15.03 -2.40 -8.44
CA GLY A 53 14.02 -2.26 -7.38
C GLY A 53 13.13 -1.02 -7.57
N ALA A 54 13.72 0.12 -7.89
CA ALA A 54 12.99 1.36 -8.19
C ALA A 54 12.15 1.24 -9.48
N THR A 55 12.68 0.63 -10.54
CA THR A 55 12.00 0.38 -11.82
C THR A 55 10.96 -0.73 -11.73
N VAL A 56 10.88 -1.53 -10.67
CA VAL A 56 9.73 -2.43 -10.41
C VAL A 56 8.65 -1.70 -9.62
N SER A 57 9.05 -0.81 -8.71
CA SER A 57 8.14 0.01 -7.89
C SER A 57 7.34 1.03 -8.72
N VAL A 58 7.99 1.73 -9.67
CA VAL A 58 7.34 2.76 -10.50
C VAL A 58 6.28 2.18 -11.47
N PRO A 59 6.54 1.14 -12.27
CA PRO A 59 5.53 0.52 -13.12
C PRO A 59 4.40 -0.13 -12.33
N SER A 60 4.64 -0.60 -11.10
CA SER A 60 3.59 -1.16 -10.26
C SER A 60 2.58 -0.07 -9.83
N LYS A 61 3.06 1.11 -9.41
CA LYS A 61 2.20 2.28 -9.14
C LYS A 61 1.46 2.77 -10.39
N VAL A 62 2.14 2.83 -11.53
CA VAL A 62 1.52 3.25 -12.81
C VAL A 62 0.49 2.23 -13.29
N LYS A 63 0.76 0.92 -13.18
CA LYS A 63 -0.21 -0.14 -13.49
C LYS A 63 -1.40 -0.09 -12.55
N LYS A 64 -1.20 0.10 -11.26
CA LYS A 64 -2.27 0.22 -10.25
C LYS A 64 -3.21 1.38 -10.56
N LEU A 65 -2.67 2.56 -10.87
CA LEU A 65 -3.48 3.72 -11.31
C LEU A 65 -4.25 3.42 -12.61
N LYS A 66 -3.62 2.70 -13.55
CA LYS A 66 -4.28 2.29 -14.80
C LYS A 66 -5.40 1.27 -14.57
N THR A 67 -5.19 0.27 -13.71
CA THR A 67 -6.18 -0.77 -13.41
C THR A 67 -7.33 -0.24 -12.56
N GLU A 68 -7.06 0.64 -11.59
CA GLU A 68 -8.10 1.34 -10.81
C GLU A 68 -8.97 2.26 -11.69
N SER A 69 -8.40 2.82 -12.75
CA SER A 69 -9.16 3.64 -13.72
C SER A 69 -10.03 2.82 -14.69
N GLN A 70 -9.78 1.51 -14.81
CA GLN A 70 -10.46 0.66 -15.79
C GLN A 70 -11.67 -0.12 -15.24
N TYR A 71 -11.73 -0.36 -13.91
CA TYR A 71 -12.82 -1.13 -13.31
C TYR A 71 -13.84 -0.23 -12.59
N ASN A 72 -15.08 -0.24 -13.08
CA ASN A 72 -16.19 0.45 -12.44
C ASN A 72 -16.78 -0.38 -11.29
N TRP A 73 -16.44 0.00 -10.06
CA TRP A 73 -16.93 -0.68 -8.86
C TRP A 73 -18.41 -0.40 -8.61
N LYS A 74 -19.22 -1.46 -8.53
CA LYS A 74 -20.65 -1.36 -8.16
C LYS A 74 -20.86 -0.91 -6.71
N TYR A 75 -19.96 -1.31 -5.81
CA TYR A 75 -20.05 -1.03 -4.37
C TYR A 75 -18.78 -0.38 -3.86
N GLU A 76 -18.91 0.77 -3.22
CA GLU A 76 -17.77 1.52 -2.68
C GLU A 76 -16.99 0.72 -1.62
N GLY A 77 -17.70 -0.10 -0.81
CA GLY A 77 -17.05 -1.00 0.14
C GLY A 77 -16.05 -1.94 -0.54
N ASN A 78 -16.42 -2.54 -1.67
CA ASN A 78 -15.57 -3.47 -2.41
C ASN A 78 -14.34 -2.78 -3.01
N LYS A 79 -14.51 -1.55 -3.52
CA LYS A 79 -13.40 -0.72 -3.98
C LYS A 79 -12.38 -0.51 -2.87
N VAL A 80 -12.84 -0.08 -1.70
CA VAL A 80 -11.97 0.14 -0.52
C VAL A 80 -11.26 -1.17 -0.11
N GLN A 81 -11.96 -2.31 -0.12
CA GLN A 81 -11.34 -3.60 0.19
C GLN A 81 -10.24 -3.97 -0.81
N PHE A 82 -10.50 -3.76 -2.10
CA PHE A 82 -9.54 -4.05 -3.17
C PHE A 82 -8.28 -3.20 -3.02
N LEU A 83 -8.42 -1.88 -2.86
CA LEU A 83 -7.29 -0.97 -2.70
C LEU A 83 -6.40 -1.35 -1.52
N LEU A 84 -7.00 -1.75 -0.40
CA LEU A 84 -6.27 -2.18 0.78
C LEU A 84 -5.51 -3.50 0.52
N ASN A 85 -6.18 -4.48 -0.10
CA ASN A 85 -5.54 -5.76 -0.47
C ASN A 85 -4.37 -5.54 -1.44
N THR A 86 -4.52 -4.64 -2.43
CA THR A 86 -3.43 -4.27 -3.34
C THR A 86 -2.27 -3.64 -2.59
N LYS A 87 -2.53 -2.80 -1.58
CA LYS A 87 -1.47 -2.22 -0.74
C LYS A 87 -0.73 -3.30 0.06
N PHE A 88 -1.41 -4.30 0.61
CA PHE A 88 -0.73 -5.41 1.29
C PHE A 88 0.15 -6.22 0.36
N LEU A 89 -0.32 -6.46 -0.87
CA LEU A 89 0.47 -7.14 -1.89
C LEU A 89 1.75 -6.35 -2.21
N GLU A 90 1.67 -5.03 -2.32
CA GLU A 90 2.84 -4.16 -2.53
C GLU A 90 3.82 -4.23 -1.35
N ASP A 91 3.35 -4.04 -0.12
CA ASP A 91 4.20 -4.07 1.09
C ASP A 91 4.92 -5.43 1.24
N LEU A 92 4.22 -6.55 0.93
CA LEU A 92 4.82 -7.89 0.94
C LEU A 92 5.82 -8.10 -0.19
N THR A 93 5.53 -7.59 -1.40
CA THR A 93 6.46 -7.68 -2.55
C THR A 93 7.74 -6.89 -2.27
N GLN A 94 7.62 -5.73 -1.63
CA GLN A 94 8.78 -4.95 -1.18
C GLN A 94 9.59 -5.69 -0.10
N SER A 95 8.91 -6.39 0.80
CA SER A 95 9.58 -7.21 1.82
C SER A 95 10.37 -8.37 1.20
N ILE A 96 9.81 -9.04 0.18
CA ILE A 96 10.52 -10.09 -0.58
C ILE A 96 11.76 -9.49 -1.26
N TRP A 97 11.60 -8.37 -1.97
CA TRP A 97 12.74 -7.68 -2.59
C TRP A 97 13.82 -7.33 -1.56
N ALA A 98 13.44 -6.85 -0.39
CA ALA A 98 14.39 -6.52 0.67
C ALA A 98 15.14 -7.74 1.20
N ILE A 99 14.47 -8.90 1.34
CA ILE A 99 15.10 -10.17 1.71
C ILE A 99 16.15 -10.58 0.66
N ASP A 100 15.78 -10.56 -0.62
CA ASP A 100 16.69 -10.91 -1.74
C ASP A 100 17.91 -9.99 -1.81
N ASN A 101 17.80 -8.79 -1.27
CA ASN A 101 18.84 -7.76 -1.22
C ASN A 101 19.60 -7.72 0.12
N SER A 102 19.41 -8.72 1.00
CA SER A 102 20.00 -8.77 2.34
C SER A 102 19.67 -7.55 3.23
N LYS A 103 18.58 -6.84 2.93
CA LYS A 103 18.03 -5.74 3.74
C LYS A 103 17.03 -6.28 4.76
N VAL A 104 17.50 -7.20 5.61
CA VAL A 104 16.65 -8.02 6.49
C VAL A 104 15.91 -7.18 7.53
N ASP A 105 16.53 -6.13 8.08
CA ASP A 105 15.88 -5.27 9.08
C ASP A 105 14.70 -4.49 8.47
N TYR A 106 14.88 -3.93 7.28
CA TYR A 106 13.81 -3.27 6.52
C TYR A 106 12.65 -4.24 6.21
N ALA A 107 12.98 -5.47 5.76
CA ALA A 107 11.96 -6.48 5.50
C ALA A 107 11.18 -6.84 6.78
N ARG A 108 11.88 -7.01 7.90
CA ARG A 108 11.28 -7.35 9.19
C ARG A 108 10.32 -6.26 9.65
N ASP A 109 10.71 -5.00 9.56
CA ASP A 109 9.86 -3.88 10.00
C ASP A 109 8.66 -3.70 9.08
N THR A 110 8.86 -3.83 7.76
CA THR A 110 7.74 -3.81 6.79
C THR A 110 6.73 -4.93 7.07
N ILE A 111 7.21 -6.16 7.36
CA ILE A 111 6.34 -7.29 7.70
C ILE A 111 5.57 -7.04 9.00
N LYS A 112 6.21 -6.49 10.04
CA LYS A 112 5.54 -6.12 11.29
C LYS A 112 4.41 -5.12 11.04
N GLU A 113 4.66 -4.09 10.24
CA GLU A 113 3.62 -3.14 9.86
C GLU A 113 2.45 -3.80 9.13
N VAL A 114 2.74 -4.73 8.20
CA VAL A 114 1.70 -5.50 7.49
C VAL A 114 0.87 -6.32 8.48
N ILE A 115 1.51 -6.98 9.45
CA ILE A 115 0.83 -7.74 10.50
C ILE A 115 -0.13 -6.82 11.29
N ASP A 116 0.33 -5.65 11.71
CA ASP A 116 -0.50 -4.73 12.51
C ASP A 116 -1.64 -4.12 11.67
N LYS A 117 -1.39 -3.83 10.39
CA LYS A 117 -2.46 -3.42 9.46
C LYS A 117 -3.52 -4.53 9.30
N ILE A 118 -3.12 -5.80 9.24
CA ILE A 118 -4.04 -6.95 9.18
C ILE A 118 -4.83 -7.10 10.48
N LYS A 119 -4.20 -6.97 11.65
CA LYS A 119 -4.91 -7.00 12.94
C LYS A 119 -5.97 -5.90 13.01
N ARG A 120 -5.59 -4.66 12.65
CA ARG A 120 -6.52 -3.53 12.57
C ARG A 120 -7.67 -3.85 11.62
N ARG A 121 -7.39 -4.38 10.43
CA ARG A 121 -8.42 -4.78 9.46
C ARG A 121 -9.39 -5.82 10.03
N ASN A 122 -8.89 -6.85 10.70
CA ASN A 122 -9.73 -7.88 11.31
C ASN A 122 -10.65 -7.28 12.37
N LYS A 123 -10.18 -6.28 13.15
CA LYS A 123 -11.03 -5.51 14.07
C LYS A 123 -12.14 -4.76 13.32
N LEU A 124 -11.81 -4.04 12.25
CA LEU A 124 -12.81 -3.30 11.46
C LEU A 124 -13.84 -4.20 10.80
N ILE A 125 -13.45 -5.39 10.34
CA ILE A 125 -14.39 -6.38 9.78
C ILE A 125 -15.39 -6.83 10.85
N LYS A 126 -14.92 -7.14 12.06
CA LYS A 126 -15.81 -7.50 13.19
C LYS A 126 -16.79 -6.37 13.52
N ILE A 127 -16.35 -5.11 13.47
CA ILE A 127 -17.22 -3.94 13.68
C ILE A 127 -18.28 -3.84 12.57
N ALA A 128 -17.88 -4.06 11.31
CA ALA A 128 -18.81 -4.02 10.18
C ALA A 128 -19.83 -5.18 10.21
N ASP A 129 -19.47 -6.33 10.76
CA ASP A 129 -20.33 -7.50 10.86
C ASP A 129 -21.31 -7.40 12.05
N SER A 130 -20.84 -6.86 13.17
CA SER A 130 -21.64 -6.73 14.41
C SER A 130 -22.57 -5.52 14.45
N SER A 131 -22.23 -4.43 13.76
CA SER A 131 -23.04 -3.21 13.78
C SER A 131 -24.12 -3.20 12.68
N GLU A 132 -25.33 -2.75 13.01
CA GLU A 132 -26.40 -2.54 12.02
C GLU A 132 -26.05 -1.50 10.95
N GLY A 133 -25.12 -0.58 11.27
CA GLY A 133 -24.60 0.44 10.35
C GLY A 133 -23.48 -0.08 9.44
N GLY A 134 -22.98 -1.30 9.67
CA GLY A 134 -21.97 -1.97 8.88
C GLY A 134 -20.73 -1.13 8.59
N TRP A 135 -20.31 -1.07 7.32
CA TRP A 135 -19.15 -0.27 6.90
C TRP A 135 -19.30 1.25 7.12
N GLU A 136 -20.51 1.78 7.33
CA GLU A 136 -20.65 3.19 7.73
C GLU A 136 -20.25 3.39 9.19
N THR A 137 -20.51 2.42 10.07
CA THR A 137 -20.02 2.42 11.45
C THR A 137 -18.49 2.40 11.48
N VAL A 138 -17.86 1.54 10.67
CA VAL A 138 -16.40 1.52 10.50
C VAL A 138 -15.85 2.89 10.11
N ARG A 139 -16.47 3.56 9.12
CA ARG A 139 -16.03 4.91 8.71
C ARG A 139 -16.04 5.89 9.88
N GLN A 140 -17.10 5.90 10.68
CA GLN A 140 -17.19 6.81 11.84
C GLN A 140 -16.21 6.40 12.95
N TYR A 141 -16.00 5.10 13.17
CA TYR A 141 -15.03 4.57 14.13
C TYR A 141 -13.60 5.03 13.78
N GLU A 142 -13.20 4.92 12.51
CA GLU A 142 -11.87 5.36 12.06
C GLU A 142 -11.66 6.89 12.12
N THR A 143 -12.74 7.69 12.18
CA THR A 143 -12.62 9.16 12.27
C THR A 143 -12.35 9.67 13.69
N ASN A 144 -12.50 8.82 14.72
CA ASN A 144 -12.22 9.16 16.13
C ASN A 144 -11.03 8.32 16.64
N PRO A 145 -9.78 8.74 16.41
CA PRO A 145 -8.59 7.96 16.74
C PRO A 145 -8.22 7.94 18.24
N VAL A 146 -9.08 8.41 19.13
CA VAL A 146 -8.79 8.47 20.58
C VAL A 146 -9.47 7.30 21.28
N ALA A 147 -8.76 6.19 21.52
CA ALA A 147 -9.13 5.22 22.56
C ALA A 147 -8.06 4.15 22.87
N SER A 148 -7.81 3.98 24.16
CA SER A 148 -7.36 2.76 24.83
C SER A 148 -8.50 1.72 24.85
N ASP A 149 -8.19 0.42 25.00
CA ASP A 149 -9.13 -0.71 24.90
C ASP A 149 -10.42 -0.58 25.75
N SER A 150 -10.44 0.25 26.82
CA SER A 150 -11.63 0.51 27.64
C SER A 150 -12.63 1.52 27.04
N ASP A 151 -12.25 2.31 26.03
CA ASP A 151 -13.09 3.33 25.38
C ASP A 151 -13.72 2.83 24.06
N ASP A 152 -13.35 1.63 23.61
CA ASP A 152 -13.77 1.08 22.33
C ASP A 152 -15.29 0.84 22.25
N GLU A 153 -15.90 0.34 23.33
CA GLU A 153 -17.35 0.08 23.40
C GLU A 153 -18.17 1.38 23.29
N SER A 154 -17.73 2.42 24.01
CA SER A 154 -18.35 3.75 24.00
C SER A 154 -18.24 4.41 22.62
N ASN A 155 -17.07 4.27 21.98
CA ASN A 155 -16.84 4.81 20.64
C ASN A 155 -17.60 4.04 19.55
N LEU A 156 -17.71 2.73 19.66
CA LEU A 156 -18.51 1.91 18.76
C LEU A 156 -19.99 2.33 18.81
N ASN A 157 -20.56 2.47 20.01
CA ASN A 157 -21.93 2.93 20.19
C ASN A 157 -22.17 4.35 19.63
N LYS A 158 -21.20 5.26 19.78
CA LYS A 158 -21.27 6.61 19.16
C LYS A 158 -21.21 6.55 17.64
N ALA A 159 -20.30 5.74 17.10
CA ALA A 159 -20.11 5.55 15.66
C ALA A 159 -21.37 4.96 15.01
N GLU A 160 -21.96 3.94 15.64
CA GLU A 160 -23.19 3.28 15.19
C GLU A 160 -24.37 4.24 15.22
N ASN A 161 -24.59 4.95 16.34
CA ASN A 161 -25.64 5.95 16.44
C ASN A 161 -25.52 7.03 15.35
N LYS A 162 -24.30 7.47 15.03
CA LYS A 162 -24.06 8.45 13.97
C LYS A 162 -24.30 7.87 12.58
N ALA A 163 -23.88 6.62 12.34
CA ALA A 163 -24.14 5.90 11.09
C ALA A 163 -25.64 5.72 10.85
N LEU A 164 -26.40 5.29 11.86
CA LEU A 164 -27.85 5.12 11.82
C LEU A 164 -28.58 6.45 11.58
N ARG A 165 -28.17 7.55 12.26
CA ARG A 165 -28.72 8.89 11.99
C ARG A 165 -28.47 9.35 10.55
N LYS A 166 -27.29 9.07 9.99
CA LYS A 166 -26.96 9.38 8.60
C LYS A 166 -27.78 8.54 7.61
N ARG A 167 -28.02 7.26 7.91
CA ARG A 167 -28.89 6.37 7.13
C ARG A 167 -30.34 6.88 7.13
N ASN A 168 -30.87 7.22 8.31
CA ASN A 168 -32.25 7.66 8.49
C ASN A 168 -32.53 9.07 7.91
N SER A 169 -31.57 9.99 7.99
CA SER A 169 -31.69 11.33 7.39
C SER A 169 -31.66 11.32 5.85
N LYS A 170 -30.91 10.40 5.23
CA LYS A 170 -30.96 10.19 3.78
C LYS A 170 -32.30 9.63 3.32
N GLY A 171 -32.95 8.76 4.12
CA GLY A 171 -34.30 8.26 3.83
C GLY A 171 -35.39 9.34 3.91
N LYS A 172 -35.29 10.29 4.84
CA LYS A 172 -36.29 11.35 5.02
C LYS A 172 -36.26 12.45 3.94
N LYS A 173 -35.11 12.69 3.29
CA LYS A 173 -35.01 13.68 2.19
C LYS A 173 -35.69 13.23 0.89
N ALA A 174 -36.00 11.94 0.72
CA ALA A 174 -36.74 11.44 -0.42
C ALA A 174 -38.28 11.57 -0.27
N ALA A 175 -38.78 11.86 0.95
CA ALA A 175 -40.21 11.90 1.25
C ALA A 175 -40.79 13.32 1.43
N ALA A 176 -39.96 14.36 1.43
CA ALA A 176 -40.42 15.74 1.57
C ALA A 176 -40.75 16.34 0.19
N LYS A 177 -41.91 15.98 -0.38
CA LYS A 177 -42.57 16.84 -1.37
C LYS A 177 -43.19 18.02 -0.61
N PRO A 178 -43.03 19.28 -1.04
CA PRO A 178 -43.70 20.40 -0.40
C PRO A 178 -45.20 20.30 -0.72
N ASN A 179 -46.02 20.16 0.32
CA ASN A 179 -47.46 20.14 0.17
C ASN A 179 -47.92 21.60 -0.01
N PHE A 180 -48.16 22.03 -1.25
CA PHE A 180 -48.86 23.29 -1.52
C PHE A 180 -50.35 23.03 -1.39
N ASN A 181 -50.95 23.68 -0.39
CA ASN A 181 -52.36 23.58 -0.06
C ASN A 181 -53.16 24.44 -1.05
N TYR A 182 -54.00 23.84 -1.89
CA TYR A 182 -55.14 24.52 -2.51
C TYR A 182 -56.36 23.60 -2.48
N GLU A 183 -57.41 24.17 -1.93
CA GLU A 183 -58.68 23.57 -1.57
C GLU A 183 -59.68 23.80 -2.73
N SER A 184 -60.21 22.73 -3.34
CA SER A 184 -61.59 22.67 -3.86
C SER A 184 -61.91 21.35 -4.58
N SER A 185 -62.82 20.58 -3.98
CA SER A 185 -63.97 19.84 -4.56
C SER A 185 -63.86 19.12 -5.91
N ALA A 186 -63.85 17.77 -5.88
CA ALA A 186 -64.83 16.86 -6.52
C ALA A 186 -64.37 15.38 -6.43
N PRO A 187 -65.27 14.40 -6.25
CA PRO A 187 -64.91 12.99 -6.14
C PRO A 187 -64.93 12.31 -7.52
N SER A 188 -63.97 11.45 -7.81
CA SER A 188 -64.19 10.42 -8.82
C SER A 188 -63.44 9.14 -8.47
N GLN A 189 -64.21 8.07 -8.44
CA GLN A 189 -63.82 6.69 -8.22
C GLN A 189 -62.86 6.26 -9.33
N PHE A 190 -61.75 5.62 -8.99
CA PHE A 190 -61.22 4.57 -9.83
C PHE A 190 -60.58 3.47 -8.98
N ASN A 191 -61.13 2.29 -9.18
CA ASN A 191 -60.81 1.03 -8.53
C ASN A 191 -59.58 0.43 -9.22
N ALA A 192 -58.54 0.03 -8.48
CA ALA A 192 -57.51 -0.87 -8.97
C ALA A 192 -56.87 -1.64 -7.82
N THR A 193 -57.39 -2.84 -7.60
CA THR A 193 -56.87 -3.89 -6.74
C THR A 193 -55.55 -4.47 -7.29
N PHE A 194 -54.77 -5.06 -6.37
CA PHE A 194 -53.69 -6.06 -6.52
C PHE A 194 -52.23 -5.57 -6.39
N PRO A 195 -51.31 -6.43 -5.89
CA PRO A 195 -51.29 -7.03 -4.56
C PRO A 195 -49.91 -6.83 -3.86
N ALA A 196 -49.87 -6.96 -2.54
CA ALA A 196 -48.62 -6.99 -1.78
C ALA A 196 -47.78 -8.22 -2.16
N LYS A 197 -46.63 -8.02 -2.81
CA LYS A 197 -45.61 -9.06 -2.98
C LYS A 197 -44.75 -9.14 -1.73
N ASN A 198 -44.94 -10.23 -1.00
CA ASN A 198 -43.93 -10.87 -0.15
C ASN A 198 -42.53 -10.75 -0.77
N GLN A 199 -41.59 -10.19 -0.02
CA GLN A 199 -40.16 -10.48 -0.20
C GLN A 199 -39.78 -11.41 0.96
N PRO A 200 -39.44 -12.69 0.69
CA PRO A 200 -38.93 -13.56 1.72
C PRO A 200 -37.52 -13.11 2.14
N PHE A 201 -37.32 -13.14 3.45
CA PHE A 201 -36.05 -13.20 4.16
C PHE A 201 -35.02 -14.02 3.35
N ARG A 202 -33.87 -13.42 3.00
CA ARG A 202 -32.72 -14.18 2.49
C ARG A 202 -31.94 -14.68 3.70
N ASP A 203 -32.01 -15.99 3.94
CA ASP A 203 -31.18 -16.68 4.93
C ASP A 203 -29.68 -16.50 4.61
N PRO A 204 -28.82 -16.28 5.64
CA PRO A 204 -27.38 -16.19 5.47
C PRO A 204 -26.72 -17.57 5.61
N GLN A 205 -26.90 -18.47 4.63
CA GLN A 205 -26.20 -19.76 4.67
C GLN A 205 -25.95 -20.34 3.26
N SER A 206 -24.94 -19.86 2.53
CA SER A 206 -24.43 -20.60 1.35
C SER A 206 -22.99 -20.30 0.89
N TRP A 207 -22.13 -19.67 1.70
CA TRP A 207 -20.75 -19.35 1.26
C TRP A 207 -19.69 -20.39 1.61
N TYR A 208 -20.07 -21.51 2.24
CA TYR A 208 -19.17 -22.64 2.43
C TYR A 208 -19.77 -23.88 1.77
N ASN A 209 -19.52 -24.03 0.47
CA ASN A 209 -19.37 -25.35 -0.13
C ASN A 209 -18.68 -25.27 -1.50
N GLY A 210 -17.47 -25.81 -1.54
CA GLY A 210 -16.72 -26.15 -2.75
C GLY A 210 -15.26 -25.73 -2.65
N GLN A 211 -14.25 -26.59 -2.84
CA GLN A 211 -14.20 -28.00 -3.18
C GLN A 211 -12.83 -28.49 -2.67
N ALA A 212 -12.80 -29.61 -1.94
CA ALA A 212 -11.60 -30.39 -1.78
C ALA A 212 -11.53 -31.39 -2.94
N LEU A 213 -10.57 -31.23 -3.83
CA LEU A 213 -10.15 -32.27 -4.78
C LEU A 213 -8.63 -32.36 -4.75
N TYR A 214 -8.13 -33.16 -3.81
CA TYR A 214 -6.82 -33.79 -3.92
C TYR A 214 -6.91 -34.81 -5.06
N HIS A 215 -6.09 -34.67 -6.09
CA HIS A 215 -5.72 -35.77 -6.98
C HIS A 215 -4.22 -35.95 -6.86
N GLY A 216 -3.83 -36.91 -6.01
CA GLY A 216 -2.54 -37.56 -6.13
C GLY A 216 -2.64 -38.60 -7.25
N GLN A 217 -1.74 -38.52 -8.22
CA GLN A 217 -1.36 -39.69 -9.00
C GLN A 217 0.11 -39.98 -8.77
N ARG A 218 0.34 -41.29 -8.68
CA ARG A 218 1.57 -42.01 -8.39
C ARG A 218 2.61 -41.83 -9.49
#